data_AF-A0A947FZC7-F1
#
_entry.id   AF-A0A947FZC7-F1
#
_cell.length_a   1.000
_cell.length_b   1.000
_cell.length_c   1.000
_cell.angle_alpha   90.00
_cell.angle_beta   90.00
_cell.angle_gamma   90.00
#
_symmetry.space_group_name_H-M   'P 1'
#
loop_
_entity.id
_entity.type
_entity.pdbx_description
1 polymer ?
#
loop_
_entity_poly.entity_id
_entity_poly.type
_entity_poly.pdbx_seq_one_letter_code
_entity_poly.pdbx_strand_id
1 'polypeptide(L)'
;MSDNPTRQASPQVQINANDEVARGRYSNNMLVTHTREEFILDFLLSAPNGTQLVSRVMVSPGHMKRVLSALIDNMQKYEANYGEVVAPEGGQPQFH
;
A
#
# COMPACT_ATOMS: atom_id res chain seq x y z
N MET A 1 16.37 -35.97 24.70
CA MET A 1 16.99 -34.68 24.35
C MET A 1 16.01 -33.99 23.42
N SER A 2 15.46 -32.86 23.83
CA SER A 2 14.35 -32.20 23.16
C SER A 2 14.88 -31.16 22.19
N ASP A 3 14.63 -31.35 20.89
CA ASP A 3 14.90 -30.36 19.86
C ASP A 3 13.94 -29.17 20.05
N ASN A 4 14.50 -28.00 20.35
CA ASN A 4 13.77 -26.74 20.43
C ASN A 4 14.01 -25.99 19.11
N PRO A 5 13.01 -25.80 18.24
CA PRO A 5 13.23 -25.10 16.98
C PRO A 5 13.47 -23.62 17.28
N THR A 6 14.68 -23.16 17.01
CA THR A 6 15.11 -21.77 17.15
C THR A 6 14.16 -20.86 16.37
N ARG A 7 13.34 -20.07 17.08
CA ARG A 7 12.55 -18.99 16.50
C ARG A 7 13.52 -18.01 15.83
N GLN A 8 13.61 -18.06 14.51
CA GLN A 8 14.36 -17.07 13.74
C GLN A 8 13.72 -15.71 14.00
N ALA A 9 14.41 -14.87 14.77
CA ALA A 9 14.02 -13.49 14.95
C ALA A 9 14.10 -12.79 13.60
N SER A 10 12.96 -12.38 13.06
CA SER A 10 12.87 -11.57 11.85
C SER A 10 13.77 -10.34 12.05
N PRO A 11 14.69 -10.03 11.12
CA PRO A 11 15.52 -8.82 11.22
C PRO A 11 14.61 -7.60 11.39
N GLN A 12 14.77 -6.89 12.49
CA GLN A 12 14.03 -5.67 12.73
C GLN A 12 14.61 -4.61 11.78
N VAL A 13 13.91 -4.38 10.67
CA VAL A 13 14.30 -3.37 9.67
C VAL A 13 14.19 -2.00 10.33
N GLN A 14 15.32 -1.34 10.58
CA GLN A 14 15.33 0.07 10.98
C GLN A 14 14.93 0.91 9.76
N ILE A 15 13.79 1.60 9.88
CA ILE A 15 13.29 2.50 8.85
C ILE A 15 13.64 3.93 9.26
N ASN A 16 14.49 4.57 8.48
CA ASN A 16 14.77 6.00 8.63
C ASN A 16 13.79 6.79 7.75
N ALA A 17 13.03 7.68 8.36
CA ALA A 17 12.14 8.61 7.67
C ALA A 17 12.38 10.03 8.20
N ASN A 18 12.33 11.03 7.32
CA ASN A 18 12.29 12.42 7.78
C ASN A 18 10.91 12.71 8.42
N ASP A 19 10.86 13.77 9.23
CA ASP A 19 9.64 14.17 9.95
C ASP A 19 8.45 14.37 9.01
N GLU A 20 8.72 14.85 7.80
CA GLU A 20 7.69 15.07 6.80
C GLU A 20 7.03 13.77 6.39
N VAL A 21 7.78 12.75 5.99
CA VAL A 21 7.26 11.44 5.55
C VAL A 21 6.68 10.66 6.73
N ALA A 22 7.31 10.76 7.91
CA ALA A 22 6.88 10.05 9.12
C ALA A 22 5.45 10.41 9.58
N ARG A 23 5.00 11.66 9.33
CA ARG A 23 3.63 12.09 9.62
C ARG A 23 2.56 11.43 8.74
N GLY A 24 2.98 10.75 7.66
CA GLY A 24 2.07 10.23 6.66
C GLY A 24 1.47 11.31 5.77
N ARG A 25 0.82 10.86 4.71
CA ARG A 25 0.05 11.72 3.80
C ARG A 25 -1.31 11.10 3.57
N TYR A 26 -2.36 11.91 3.65
CA TYR A 26 -3.70 11.48 3.32
C TYR A 26 -3.94 11.57 1.81
N SER A 27 -4.58 10.55 1.25
CA SER A 27 -5.07 10.53 -0.14
C SER A 27 -6.43 9.82 -0.15
N ASN A 28 -7.27 10.19 -1.11
CA ASN A 28 -8.61 9.59 -1.28
C ASN A 28 -8.78 8.90 -2.63
N ASN A 29 -7.79 9.01 -3.53
CA ASN A 29 -7.76 8.36 -4.82
C ASN A 29 -6.37 7.78 -5.09
N MET A 30 -6.32 6.73 -5.91
CA MET A 30 -5.07 6.17 -6.42
C MET A 30 -5.19 5.90 -7.92
N LEU A 31 -4.20 6.33 -8.69
CA LEU A 31 -4.03 5.97 -10.09
C LEU A 31 -2.85 5.00 -10.21
N VAL A 32 -3.06 3.90 -10.91
CA VAL A 32 -2.01 2.91 -11.18
C VAL A 32 -1.76 2.83 -12.67
N THR A 33 -0.52 3.10 -13.09
CA THR A 33 -0.04 2.86 -14.45
C THR A 33 1.16 1.92 -14.40
N HIS A 34 1.50 1.28 -15.51
CA HIS A 34 2.64 0.36 -15.55
C HIS A 34 3.25 0.21 -16.94
N THR A 35 4.52 -0.17 -16.95
CA THR A 35 5.25 -0.71 -18.10
C THR A 35 5.63 -2.17 -17.82
N ARG A 36 6.52 -2.76 -18.62
CA ARG A 36 7.07 -4.09 -18.30
C ARG A 36 8.07 -4.02 -17.14
N GLU A 37 8.62 -2.85 -16.88
CA GLU A 37 9.73 -2.62 -15.97
C GLU A 37 9.25 -2.11 -14.60
N GLU A 38 8.14 -1.37 -14.56
CA GLU A 38 7.67 -0.70 -13.35
C GLU A 38 6.15 -0.54 -13.27
N PHE A 39 5.66 -0.47 -12.04
CA PHE A 39 4.34 0.04 -11.66
C PHE A 39 4.52 1.40 -11.01
N ILE A 40 3.69 2.36 -11.41
CA ILE A 40 3.63 3.70 -10.83
C ILE A 40 2.29 3.82 -10.11
N LEU A 41 2.36 4.08 -8.80
CA LEU A 41 1.20 4.30 -7.94
C LEU A 41 1.17 5.77 -7.54
N ASP A 42 0.22 6.50 -8.12
CA ASP A 42 -0.05 7.89 -7.80
C ASP A 42 -1.17 8.00 -6.79
N PHE A 43 -0.84 8.44 -5.59
CA PHE A 43 -1.80 8.78 -4.56
C PHE A 43 -2.24 10.23 -4.76
N LEU A 44 -3.54 10.43 -4.91
CA LEU A 44 -4.14 11.69 -5.28
C LEU A 44 -5.09 12.17 -4.18
N LEU A 45 -5.14 13.48 -3.99
CA LEU A 45 -6.16 14.15 -3.20
C LEU A 45 -7.07 14.92 -4.16
N SER A 46 -8.25 14.37 -4.41
CA SER A 46 -9.31 15.05 -5.16
C SER A 46 -10.19 15.84 -4.21
N ALA A 47 -10.26 17.15 -4.47
CA ALA A 47 -11.10 18.10 -3.76
C ALA A 47 -11.90 18.93 -4.78
N PRO A 48 -12.93 19.69 -4.37
CA PRO A 48 -13.74 20.49 -5.31
C PRO A 48 -12.95 21.51 -6.14
N ASN A 49 -11.78 21.94 -5.65
CA ASN A 49 -10.88 22.87 -6.33
C ASN A 49 -9.85 22.19 -7.24
N GLY A 50 -9.87 20.86 -7.35
CA GLY A 50 -9.00 20.09 -8.23
C GLY A 50 -8.40 18.85 -7.58
N THR A 51 -7.64 18.10 -8.37
CA THR A 51 -6.90 16.93 -7.92
C THR A 51 -5.42 17.25 -7.82
N GLN A 52 -4.80 16.92 -6.69
CA GLN A 52 -3.37 17.13 -6.44
C GLN A 52 -2.67 15.80 -6.22
N LEU A 53 -1.45 15.67 -6.75
CA LEU A 53 -0.57 14.54 -6.46
C LEU A 53 -0.05 14.68 -5.03
N VAL A 54 -0.32 13.66 -4.21
CA VAL A 54 0.12 13.59 -2.81
C VAL A 54 1.45 12.85 -2.71
N SER A 55 1.56 11.72 -3.40
CA SER A 55 2.78 10.91 -3.42
C SER A 55 2.78 10.02 -4.67
N ARG A 56 3.98 9.73 -5.18
CA ARG A 56 4.22 8.75 -6.24
C ARG A 56 5.16 7.68 -5.73
N VAL A 57 4.75 6.42 -5.85
CA VAL A 57 5.58 5.27 -5.51
C VAL A 57 5.80 4.44 -6.77
N MET A 58 7.06 4.14 -7.08
CA MET A 58 7.44 3.31 -8.22
C MET A 58 7.95 1.96 -7.71
N VAL A 59 7.44 0.86 -8.28
CA VAL A 59 7.67 -0.49 -7.77
C VAL A 59 7.90 -1.44 -8.95
N SER A 60 8.88 -2.33 -8.86
CA SER A 60 9.05 -3.37 -9.88
C SER A 60 7.87 -4.36 -9.87
N PRO A 61 7.51 -5.00 -11.01
CA PRO A 61 6.40 -5.95 -11.07
C PRO A 61 6.49 -7.08 -10.03
N GLY A 62 7.70 -7.61 -9.80
CA GLY A 62 7.94 -8.66 -8.80
C GLY A 62 7.68 -8.18 -7.36
N HIS A 63 8.06 -6.94 -7.04
CA HIS A 63 7.76 -6.35 -5.74
C HIS A 63 6.27 -6.03 -5.58
N MET A 64 5.61 -5.58 -6.65
CA MET A 64 4.18 -5.30 -6.65
C MET A 64 3.36 -6.54 -6.29
N LYS A 65 3.75 -7.72 -6.80
CA LYS A 65 3.13 -9.00 -6.39
C LYS A 65 3.20 -9.22 -4.87
N ARG A 66 4.35 -8.96 -4.25
CA ARG A 66 4.51 -9.10 -2.78
C ARG A 66 3.65 -8.08 -2.02
N VAL A 67 3.56 -6.85 -2.53
CA VAL A 67 2.70 -5.81 -1.93
C VAL A 67 1.23 -6.24 -1.98
N LEU A 68 0.74 -6.73 -3.12
CA LEU A 68 -0.65 -7.20 -3.25
C LEU A 68 -0.98 -8.32 -2.27
N SER A 69 -0.14 -9.35 -2.18
CA SER A 69 -0.32 -10.45 -1.23
C SER A 69 -0.38 -9.94 0.21
N ALA A 70 0.55 -9.06 0.60
CA ALA A 70 0.57 -8.49 1.94
C ALA A 70 -0.69 -7.64 2.23
N LEU A 71 -1.17 -6.85 1.27
CA LEU A 71 -2.36 -6.02 1.46
C LEU A 71 -3.63 -6.88 1.58
N ILE A 72 -3.77 -7.94 0.78
CA ILE A 72 -4.90 -8.88 0.88
C ILE A 72 -4.93 -9.52 2.26
N ASP A 73 -3.80 -10.07 2.72
CA ASP A 73 -3.72 -10.73 4.02
C ASP A 73 -4.04 -9.76 5.17
N ASN A 74 -3.58 -8.51 5.08
CA ASN A 74 -3.85 -7.50 6.11
C ASN A 74 -5.30 -7.00 6.08
N MET A 75 -5.90 -6.87 4.91
CA MET A 75 -7.32 -6.50 4.79
C MET A 75 -8.21 -7.58 5.40
N GLN A 76 -7.97 -8.85 5.09
CA GLN A 76 -8.71 -9.97 5.69
C GLN A 76 -8.62 -9.97 7.22
N LYS A 77 -7.42 -9.73 7.77
CA LYS A 77 -7.23 -9.60 9.22
C LYS A 77 -7.94 -8.39 9.79
N TYR A 78 -7.97 -7.27 9.08
CA TYR A 78 -8.71 -6.09 9.50
C TYR A 78 -10.21 -6.40 9.57
N GLU A 79 -10.79 -6.95 8.51
CA GLU A 79 -12.22 -7.23 8.44
C GLU A 79 -12.67 -8.29 9.46
N ALA A 80 -11.83 -9.30 9.72
CA ALA A 80 -12.09 -10.27 10.79
C ALA A 80 -12.20 -9.63 12.18
N ASN A 81 -11.53 -8.50 12.42
CA ASN A 81 -11.52 -7.80 13.71
C ASN A 81 -12.53 -6.65 13.79
N TYR A 82 -12.82 -5.98 12.67
CA TYR A 82 -13.59 -4.74 12.63
C TYR A 82 -14.88 -4.81 11.79
N GLY A 83 -15.12 -5.93 11.12
CA GLY A 83 -16.24 -6.12 10.20
C GLY A 83 -15.88 -5.84 8.74
N GLU A 84 -16.74 -6.30 7.84
CA GLU A 84 -16.59 -6.15 6.38
C GLU A 84 -16.60 -4.68 5.95
N VAL A 85 -15.71 -4.32 5.03
CA VAL A 85 -15.59 -2.97 4.49
C VAL A 85 -16.23 -2.92 3.11
N VAL A 86 -17.28 -2.11 2.98
CA VAL A 86 -17.86 -1.83 1.67
C VAL A 86 -16.94 -0.86 0.93
N ALA A 87 -16.47 -1.26 -0.24
CA ALA A 87 -15.71 -0.38 -1.11
C ALA A 87 -16.54 0.88 -1.45
N PRO A 88 -15.95 2.08 -1.45
CA PRO A 88 -16.65 3.29 -1.88
C PRO A 88 -17.27 3.09 -3.28
N GLU A 89 -18.53 3.50 -3.45
CA GLU A 89 -19.20 3.51 -4.76
C GLU A 89 -18.53 4.55 -5.67
N GLY A 90 -17.43 4.16 -6.30
CA GLY A 90 -16.61 5.01 -7.14
C GLY A 90 -15.57 4.14 -7.81
N GLY A 91 -15.96 3.56 -8.95
CA GLY A 91 -15.08 2.72 -9.76
C GLY A 91 -13.74 3.42 -9.97
N GLN A 92 -12.66 2.63 -9.94
CA GLN A 92 -11.31 3.10 -10.28
C GLN A 92 -11.42 4.04 -11.49
N PRO A 93 -11.00 5.30 -11.38
CA PRO A 93 -11.05 6.17 -12.53
C PRO A 93 -10.12 5.57 -13.59
N GLN A 94 -10.73 5.01 -14.64
CA GLN A 94 -10.02 4.46 -15.79
C GLN A 94 -9.50 5.63 -16.60
N PHE A 95 -8.30 6.09 -16.27
CA PHE A 95 -7.55 6.97 -17.15
C PHE A 95 -6.84 6.07 -18.18
N HIS A 96 -7.28 6.19 -19.44
CA HIS A 96 -6.67 5.53 -20.60
C HIS A 96 -5.33 6.18 -20.95
#